data_AF-A0A139N022-F1
#
_entry.id   AF-A0A139N022-F1
#
_cell.length_a   1.000
_cell.length_b   1.000
_cell.length_c   1.000
_cell.angle_alpha   90.00
_cell.angle_beta   90.00
_cell.angle_gamma   90.00
#
_symmetry.space_group_name_H-M   'P 1'
#
loop_
_entity.id
_entity.type
_entity.pdbx_description
1 polymer ?
#
loop_
_entity_poly.entity_id
_entity_poly.type
_entity_poly.pdbx_seq_one_letter_code
_entity_poly.pdbx_strand_id
1 'polypeptide(L)'
;MTTPGKKGVRTIVYTVTYADGVETGRVEKSNTITTPAVDEVVEVGTKKATTPVVTTENVTETQVIYHGTITLSNPDLPKGTKRIKIAGVDGEKTVVYTITKTNGVETSRVVRDEKITKTPITQVVEIGTKESGGSQSNASQDQKDPSDKAQDSKDQAKSGSDAVTSSQSGQTDRPQQPQYSRVNRNAEEKKNLPNTGEHANSLAALLGLVIASVTAFFNFRRKKH
;
A
#
# COMPACT_ATOMS: atom_id res chain seq x y z
N MET A 1 4.28 -39.70 -25.08
CA MET A 1 3.93 -41.12 -25.35
C MET A 1 5.16 -41.84 -25.90
N THR A 2 5.33 -43.15 -25.69
CA THR A 2 6.47 -43.91 -26.26
C THR A 2 5.97 -45.20 -26.93
N THR A 3 6.43 -45.46 -28.15
CA THR A 3 6.20 -46.71 -28.88
C THR A 3 7.50 -47.52 -28.84
N PRO A 4 7.53 -48.69 -28.16
CA PRO A 4 8.75 -49.47 -28.03
C PRO A 4 9.20 -50.03 -29.38
N GLY A 5 10.51 -49.99 -29.61
CA GLY A 5 11.12 -50.61 -30.79
C GLY A 5 11.05 -52.14 -30.73
N LYS A 6 11.22 -52.79 -31.89
CA LYS A 6 11.32 -54.25 -32.02
C LYS A 6 12.59 -54.60 -32.79
N LYS A 7 13.34 -55.60 -32.31
CA LYS A 7 14.53 -56.09 -33.01
C LYS A 7 14.13 -56.79 -34.31
N GLY A 8 14.93 -56.60 -35.36
CA GLY A 8 14.82 -57.35 -36.61
C GLY A 8 15.47 -58.73 -36.50
N VAL A 9 15.20 -59.58 -37.49
CA VAL A 9 15.75 -60.93 -37.64
C VAL A 9 16.48 -61.02 -38.98
N ARG A 10 17.73 -61.50 -38.94
CA ARG A 10 18.55 -61.82 -40.10
C ARG A 10 18.71 -63.32 -40.18
N THR A 11 18.35 -63.92 -41.31
CA THR A 11 18.51 -65.35 -41.56
C THR A 11 19.63 -65.56 -42.56
N ILE A 12 20.61 -66.39 -42.18
CA ILE A 12 21.74 -66.75 -43.03
C ILE A 12 21.69 -68.26 -43.25
N VAL A 13 21.68 -68.70 -44.51
CA VAL A 13 21.61 -70.12 -44.89
C VAL A 13 22.96 -70.52 -45.47
N TYR A 14 23.51 -71.63 -45.00
CA TYR A 14 24.77 -72.19 -45.49
C TYR A 14 24.55 -73.56 -46.14
N THR A 15 25.29 -73.85 -47.19
CA THR A 15 25.54 -75.21 -47.64
C THR A 15 26.82 -75.68 -46.94
N VAL A 16 26.75 -76.82 -46.25
CA VAL A 16 27.89 -77.40 -45.51
C VAL A 16 28.29 -78.72 -46.17
N THR A 17 29.57 -78.91 -46.43
CA THR A 17 30.14 -80.12 -47.03
C THR A 17 30.85 -80.93 -45.95
N TYR A 18 30.59 -82.24 -45.91
CA TYR A 18 31.19 -83.18 -44.97
C TYR A 18 31.92 -84.30 -45.72
N ALA A 19 33.04 -84.75 -45.18
CA ALA A 19 33.71 -85.99 -45.56
C ALA A 19 33.93 -86.82 -44.29
N ASP A 20 33.51 -88.08 -44.30
CA ASP A 20 33.63 -89.00 -43.15
C ASP A 20 33.06 -88.43 -41.83
N GLY A 21 31.97 -87.67 -41.92
CA GLY A 21 31.32 -87.03 -40.76
C GLY A 21 32.01 -85.77 -40.25
N VAL A 22 33.13 -85.34 -40.85
CA VAL A 22 33.84 -84.11 -40.50
C VAL A 22 33.50 -83.01 -41.50
N GLU A 23 33.19 -81.81 -41.01
CA GLU A 23 32.94 -80.63 -41.86
C GLU A 23 34.24 -80.21 -42.58
N THR A 24 34.21 -80.21 -43.91
CA THR A 24 35.35 -79.85 -44.77
C THR A 24 35.16 -78.53 -45.50
N GLY A 25 33.95 -77.96 -45.48
CA GLY A 25 33.70 -76.66 -46.08
C GLY A 25 32.30 -76.11 -45.80
N ARG A 26 32.20 -74.78 -45.83
CA ARG A 26 30.95 -74.05 -45.62
C ARG A 26 30.85 -72.91 -46.61
N VAL A 27 29.73 -72.81 -47.32
CA VAL A 27 29.47 -71.74 -48.29
C VAL A 27 28.14 -71.09 -47.97
N GLU A 28 28.12 -69.76 -47.85
CA GLU A 28 26.90 -68.98 -47.65
C GLU A 28 26.02 -69.04 -48.90
N LYS A 29 24.79 -69.53 -48.75
CA LYS A 29 23.80 -69.67 -49.82
C LYS A 29 22.87 -68.46 -49.89
N SER A 30 22.51 -67.89 -48.75
CA SER A 30 21.72 -66.67 -48.69
C SER A 30 21.89 -65.95 -47.36
N ASN A 31 21.62 -64.65 -47.40
CA ASN A 31 21.78 -63.77 -46.26
C ASN A 31 20.77 -62.64 -46.34
N THR A 32 19.66 -62.79 -45.61
CA THR A 32 18.48 -61.95 -45.83
C THR A 32 17.90 -61.50 -44.50
N ILE A 33 17.48 -60.24 -44.43
CA ILE A 33 16.67 -59.74 -43.32
C ILE A 33 15.26 -60.28 -43.49
N THR A 34 14.85 -61.20 -42.63
CA THR A 34 13.54 -61.87 -42.67
C THR A 34 12.49 -61.16 -41.82
N THR A 35 12.93 -60.31 -40.89
CA THR A 35 12.04 -59.39 -40.17
C THR A 35 12.78 -58.06 -40.00
N PRO A 36 12.27 -56.94 -40.53
CA PRO A 36 12.90 -55.65 -40.33
C PRO A 36 12.82 -55.25 -38.85
N ALA A 37 13.83 -54.51 -38.38
CA ALA A 37 13.72 -53.86 -37.07
C ALA A 37 12.69 -52.72 -37.13
N VAL A 38 12.03 -52.47 -36.01
CA VAL A 38 11.13 -51.33 -35.81
C VAL A 38 11.80 -50.40 -34.82
N ASP A 39 11.98 -49.14 -35.21
CA ASP A 39 12.58 -48.14 -34.35
C ASP A 39 11.67 -47.79 -33.18
N GLU A 40 12.29 -47.46 -32.04
CA GLU A 40 11.58 -46.91 -30.90
C GLU A 40 11.25 -45.44 -31.15
N VAL A 41 10.00 -45.06 -30.93
CA VAL A 41 9.55 -43.67 -31.06
C VAL A 41 9.27 -43.13 -29.67
N VAL A 42 10.04 -42.13 -29.27
CA VAL A 42 9.83 -41.38 -28.03
C VAL A 42 9.34 -39.98 -28.33
N GLU A 43 8.22 -39.58 -27.75
CA GLU A 43 7.72 -38.22 -27.84
C GLU A 43 8.37 -37.36 -26.77
N VAL A 44 9.08 -36.32 -27.20
CA VAL A 44 9.73 -35.35 -26.30
C VAL A 44 8.88 -34.10 -26.18
N GLY A 45 8.69 -33.60 -24.95
CA GLY A 45 7.98 -32.36 -24.71
C GLY A 45 8.81 -31.14 -25.11
N THR A 46 8.25 -30.25 -25.93
CA THR A 46 8.92 -29.04 -26.45
C THR A 46 8.57 -27.75 -25.70
N LYS A 47 8.10 -27.84 -24.44
CA LYS A 47 7.70 -26.67 -23.66
C LYS A 47 8.87 -25.68 -23.55
N LYS A 48 8.72 -24.52 -24.20
CA LYS A 48 9.65 -23.41 -24.10
C LYS A 48 9.62 -22.87 -22.67
N ALA A 49 10.73 -22.99 -21.95
CA ALA A 49 10.91 -22.30 -20.68
C ALA A 49 10.99 -20.79 -20.96
N THR A 50 9.93 -20.05 -20.65
CA THR A 50 9.98 -18.58 -20.65
C THR A 50 10.59 -18.14 -19.34
N THR A 51 11.82 -17.63 -19.39
CA THR A 51 12.41 -16.89 -18.28
C THR A 51 11.53 -15.67 -17.99
N PRO A 52 11.20 -15.38 -16.72
CA PRO A 52 10.38 -14.23 -16.39
C PRO A 52 11.10 -12.94 -16.80
N VAL A 53 10.38 -12.03 -17.45
CA VAL A 53 10.90 -10.70 -17.80
C VAL A 53 10.66 -9.78 -16.61
N VAL A 54 11.74 -9.25 -16.05
CA VAL A 54 11.69 -8.29 -14.94
C VAL A 54 12.02 -6.89 -15.47
N THR A 55 11.15 -5.92 -15.19
CA THR A 55 11.36 -4.51 -15.52
C THR A 55 11.20 -3.63 -14.29
N THR A 56 11.84 -2.47 -14.32
CA THR A 56 11.70 -1.44 -13.28
C THR A 56 11.34 -0.11 -13.92
N GLU A 57 10.41 0.62 -13.31
CA GLU A 57 10.02 1.97 -13.73
C GLU A 57 9.92 2.91 -12.52
N ASN A 58 10.08 4.21 -12.75
CA ASN A 58 9.83 5.22 -11.72
C ASN A 58 8.46 5.84 -11.95
N VAL A 59 7.64 5.90 -10.91
CA VAL A 59 6.31 6.50 -10.92
C VAL A 59 6.25 7.60 -9.89
N THR A 60 5.69 8.75 -10.27
CA THR A 60 5.55 9.92 -9.42
C THR A 60 4.08 10.07 -9.05
N GLU A 61 3.76 10.08 -7.76
CA GLU A 61 2.40 10.31 -7.24
C GLU A 61 2.37 11.54 -6.33
N THR A 62 1.27 12.29 -6.38
CA THR A 62 1.02 13.42 -5.47
C THR A 62 0.08 12.98 -4.37
N GLN A 63 0.44 13.28 -3.12
CA GLN A 63 -0.36 13.00 -1.93
C GLN A 63 -0.64 14.29 -1.16
N VAL A 64 -1.83 14.37 -0.58
CA VAL A 64 -2.28 15.52 0.22
C VAL A 64 -1.69 15.44 1.63
N ILE A 65 -1.27 16.58 2.18
CA ILE A 65 -0.91 16.73 3.59
C ILE A 65 -1.98 17.62 4.24
N TYR A 66 -2.85 17.03 5.06
CA TYR A 66 -3.92 17.79 5.70
C TYR A 66 -3.39 18.85 6.67
N HIS A 67 -4.05 20.02 6.69
CA HIS A 67 -3.71 21.08 7.64
C HIS A 67 -4.14 20.75 9.08
N GLY A 68 -3.37 21.28 10.04
CA GLY A 68 -3.76 21.28 11.45
C GLY A 68 -4.74 22.41 11.79
N THR A 69 -5.32 22.38 12.99
CA THR A 69 -6.12 23.49 13.55
C THR A 69 -5.57 23.88 14.92
N ILE A 70 -5.39 25.18 15.14
CA ILE A 70 -5.06 25.79 16.44
C ILE A 70 -6.24 26.64 16.90
N THR A 71 -6.59 26.53 18.18
CA THR A 71 -7.60 27.37 18.83
C THR A 71 -6.95 28.43 19.72
N LEU A 72 -7.44 29.67 19.63
CA LEU A 72 -6.99 30.79 20.46
C LEU A 72 -8.17 31.38 21.22
N SER A 73 -8.02 31.65 22.51
CA SER A 73 -9.05 32.38 23.26
C SER A 73 -9.02 33.86 22.87
N ASN A 74 -10.19 34.47 22.69
CA ASN A 74 -10.31 35.87 22.32
C ASN A 74 -11.31 36.59 23.27
N PRO A 75 -10.84 37.51 24.13
CA PRO A 75 -11.69 38.23 25.09
C PRO A 75 -12.56 39.32 24.45
N ASP A 76 -12.37 39.64 23.16
CA ASP A 76 -13.21 40.59 22.43
C ASP A 76 -14.43 39.91 21.79
N LEU A 77 -14.37 38.59 21.59
CA LEU A 77 -15.46 37.80 21.03
C LEU A 77 -16.41 37.31 22.14
N PRO A 78 -17.75 37.43 21.97
CA PRO A 78 -18.73 36.91 22.93
C PRO A 78 -18.51 35.44 23.24
N LYS A 79 -18.61 35.08 24.52
CA LYS A 79 -18.46 33.71 24.98
C LYS A 79 -19.39 32.76 24.21
N GLY A 80 -18.83 31.63 23.76
CA GLY A 80 -19.55 30.64 22.96
C GLY A 80 -19.51 30.88 21.43
N THR A 81 -19.01 32.03 20.98
CA THR A 81 -18.81 32.29 19.53
C THR A 81 -17.46 31.76 19.06
N LYS A 82 -17.37 31.43 17.77
CA LYS A 82 -16.12 31.04 17.10
C LYS A 82 -15.92 31.89 15.84
N ARG A 83 -14.67 32.21 15.53
CA ARG A 83 -14.29 32.91 14.29
C ARG A 83 -13.03 32.29 13.70
N ILE A 84 -13.04 31.96 12.41
CA ILE A 84 -11.81 31.59 11.70
C ILE A 84 -10.99 32.88 11.50
N LYS A 85 -9.80 32.93 12.09
CA LYS A 85 -8.84 34.03 11.93
C LYS A 85 -7.96 33.81 10.70
N ILE A 86 -7.52 32.57 10.51
CA ILE A 86 -6.70 32.14 9.36
C ILE A 86 -7.31 30.84 8.85
N ALA A 87 -7.70 30.79 7.58
CA ALA A 87 -8.18 29.57 6.95
C ALA A 87 -7.04 28.57 6.79
N GLY A 88 -7.31 27.30 7.06
CA GLY A 88 -6.35 26.22 6.79
C GLY A 88 -6.26 25.94 5.30
N VAL A 89 -5.08 25.54 4.84
CA VAL A 89 -4.85 25.10 3.46
C VAL A 89 -4.05 23.82 3.50
N ASP A 90 -4.56 22.77 2.86
CA ASP A 90 -3.83 21.51 2.75
C ASP A 90 -2.55 21.68 1.92
N GLY A 91 -1.51 20.96 2.32
CA GLY A 91 -0.26 20.84 1.59
C GLY A 91 -0.30 19.68 0.60
N GLU A 92 0.81 19.52 -0.10
CA GLU A 92 1.05 18.45 -1.06
C GLU A 92 2.48 17.93 -0.89
N LYS A 93 2.64 16.62 -1.01
CA LYS A 93 3.95 15.99 -1.25
C LYS A 93 3.93 15.16 -2.52
N THR A 94 5.06 15.10 -3.17
CA THR A 94 5.35 14.19 -4.27
C THR A 94 6.14 13.02 -3.73
N VAL A 95 5.68 11.80 -4.03
CA VAL A 95 6.37 10.55 -3.70
C VAL A 95 6.81 9.89 -5.00
N VAL A 96 8.09 9.60 -5.12
CA VAL A 96 8.66 8.86 -6.26
C VAL A 96 8.84 7.42 -5.84
N TYR A 97 8.17 6.51 -6.54
CA TYR A 97 8.29 5.08 -6.34
C TYR A 97 9.15 4.45 -7.43
N THR A 98 9.93 3.45 -7.05
CA THR A 98 10.46 2.47 -8.00
C THR A 98 9.55 1.24 -7.96
N ILE A 99 8.92 0.93 -9.09
CA ILE A 99 8.02 -0.21 -9.25
C ILE A 99 8.76 -1.31 -10.01
N THR A 100 8.77 -2.52 -9.45
CA THR A 100 9.28 -3.72 -10.13
C THR A 100 8.10 -4.51 -10.68
N LYS A 101 8.19 -4.90 -11.96
CA LYS A 101 7.19 -5.73 -12.64
C LYS A 101 7.81 -7.04 -13.09
N THR A 102 7.07 -8.13 -12.91
CA THR A 102 7.42 -9.45 -13.45
C THR A 102 6.36 -9.86 -14.45
N ASN A 103 6.76 -10.07 -15.71
CA ASN A 103 5.84 -10.31 -16.83
C ASN A 103 4.73 -9.26 -16.94
N GLY A 104 5.09 -7.98 -16.69
CA GLY A 104 4.17 -6.85 -16.76
C GLY A 104 3.30 -6.61 -15.52
N VAL A 105 3.28 -7.54 -14.56
CA VAL A 105 2.51 -7.41 -13.30
C VAL A 105 3.40 -6.81 -12.21
N GLU A 106 2.91 -5.81 -11.49
CA GLU A 106 3.61 -5.21 -10.34
C GLU A 106 3.83 -6.26 -9.24
N THR A 107 5.09 -6.46 -8.85
CA THR A 107 5.51 -7.40 -7.81
C THR A 107 6.16 -6.72 -6.61
N SER A 108 6.62 -5.47 -6.77
CA SER A 108 7.16 -4.67 -5.67
C SER A 108 7.04 -3.18 -5.97
N ARG A 109 6.84 -2.40 -4.90
CA ARG A 109 6.81 -0.94 -4.91
C ARG A 109 7.60 -0.43 -3.72
N VAL A 110 8.59 0.41 -3.99
CA VAL A 110 9.48 0.98 -2.97
C VAL A 110 9.53 2.49 -3.12
N VAL A 111 9.39 3.22 -2.01
CA VAL A 111 9.60 4.67 -1.97
C VAL A 111 11.08 4.97 -2.21
N ARG A 112 11.37 5.81 -3.20
CA ARG A 112 12.71 6.22 -3.58
C ARG A 112 13.03 7.65 -3.13
N ASP A 113 12.04 8.53 -3.21
CA ASP A 113 12.16 9.93 -2.77
C ASP A 113 10.80 10.47 -2.32
N GLU A 114 10.81 11.42 -1.39
CA GLU A 114 9.65 12.19 -0.98
C GLU A 114 10.00 13.67 -0.89
N LYS A 115 9.14 14.53 -1.45
CA LYS A 115 9.33 15.97 -1.42
C LYS A 115 8.01 16.68 -1.12
N ILE A 116 7.98 17.49 -0.07
CA ILE A 116 6.88 18.43 0.16
C ILE A 116 6.95 19.52 -0.92
N THR A 117 5.91 19.62 -1.74
CA THR A 117 5.79 20.62 -2.82
C THR A 117 4.95 21.81 -2.38
N LYS A 118 4.01 21.61 -1.44
CA LYS A 118 3.25 22.67 -0.78
C LYS A 118 3.18 22.38 0.71
N THR A 119 3.65 23.29 1.54
CA THR A 119 3.54 23.16 3.00
C THR A 119 2.11 23.46 3.45
N PRO A 120 1.48 22.63 4.29
CA PRO A 120 0.14 22.93 4.80
C PRO A 120 0.14 24.20 5.66
N ILE A 121 -0.91 25.02 5.52
CA ILE A 121 -1.14 26.20 6.34
C ILE A 121 -2.13 25.83 7.43
N THR A 122 -1.74 26.01 8.69
CA THR A 122 -2.58 25.69 9.86
C THR A 122 -3.77 26.64 9.97
N GLN A 123 -4.96 26.09 10.18
CA GLN A 123 -6.17 26.86 10.46
C GLN A 123 -6.10 27.44 11.88
N VAL A 124 -6.43 28.73 12.03
CA VAL A 124 -6.53 29.39 13.34
C VAL A 124 -7.97 29.76 13.61
N VAL A 125 -8.53 29.22 14.69
CA VAL A 125 -9.90 29.49 15.15
C VAL A 125 -9.85 30.23 16.49
N GLU A 126 -10.44 31.40 16.55
CA GLU A 126 -10.62 32.14 17.79
C GLU A 126 -11.93 31.70 18.48
N ILE A 127 -11.87 31.44 19.78
CA ILE A 127 -13.00 31.11 20.64
C ILE A 127 -13.26 32.29 21.57
N GLY A 128 -14.48 32.81 21.57
CA GLY A 128 -14.84 33.94 22.41
C GLY A 128 -14.84 33.62 23.90
N THR A 129 -14.29 34.53 24.69
CA THR A 129 -14.26 34.47 26.16
C THR A 129 -14.87 35.71 26.81
N LYS A 130 -15.43 36.64 26.03
CA LYS A 130 -16.11 37.82 26.56
C LYS A 130 -17.41 37.43 27.26
N GLU A 131 -17.44 37.56 28.57
CA GLU A 131 -18.68 37.35 29.32
C GLU A 131 -19.74 38.38 28.88
N SER A 132 -20.98 37.91 28.74
CA SER A 132 -22.12 38.81 28.57
C SER A 132 -22.28 39.56 29.89
N GLY A 133 -22.10 40.88 29.90
CA GLY A 133 -22.35 41.70 31.07
C GLY A 133 -23.74 41.39 31.59
N GLY A 134 -23.82 40.82 32.79
CA GLY A 134 -25.07 40.34 33.37
C GLY A 134 -26.13 41.42 33.29
N SER A 135 -27.25 41.11 32.66
CA SER A 135 -28.49 41.82 32.89
C SER A 135 -28.73 41.78 34.40
N GLN A 136 -28.59 42.94 35.06
CA GLN A 136 -29.12 43.15 36.39
C GLN A 136 -30.59 42.72 36.35
N SER A 137 -30.90 41.55 36.91
CA SER A 137 -32.27 41.25 37.31
C SER A 137 -32.61 42.26 38.40
N ASN A 138 -33.26 43.33 37.96
CA ASN A 138 -33.81 44.34 38.85
C ASN A 138 -34.80 43.62 39.77
N ALA A 139 -34.58 43.77 41.08
CA ALA A 139 -35.40 43.20 42.13
C ALA A 139 -36.88 43.49 41.85
N SER A 140 -37.70 42.44 41.72
CA SER A 140 -39.14 42.60 41.89
C SER A 140 -39.39 43.02 43.33
N GLN A 141 -39.76 44.30 43.50
CA GLN A 141 -40.29 44.81 44.73
C GLN A 141 -41.54 44.03 45.09
N ASP A 142 -41.40 43.29 46.17
CA ASP A 142 -42.45 42.86 47.06
C ASP A 142 -43.26 44.09 47.49
N GLN A 143 -44.50 44.25 47.02
CA GLN A 143 -45.52 45.05 47.69
C GLN A 143 -46.96 44.80 47.18
N LYS A 144 -47.75 44.25 48.11
CA LYS A 144 -49.17 44.52 48.41
C LYS A 144 -50.27 43.92 47.51
N ASP A 145 -50.83 42.82 48.02
CA ASP A 145 -52.27 42.58 48.06
C ASP A 145 -52.91 43.57 49.07
N PRO A 146 -54.12 44.13 48.82
CA PRO A 146 -55.32 43.42 49.25
C PRO A 146 -56.53 43.53 48.29
N SER A 147 -57.14 42.37 48.05
CA SER A 147 -58.56 42.04 48.23
C SER A 147 -59.61 42.55 47.21
N ASP A 148 -60.34 41.55 46.70
CA ASP A 148 -61.78 41.52 46.40
C ASP A 148 -62.40 42.55 45.44
N LYS A 149 -62.87 42.08 44.28
CA LYS A 149 -64.31 41.88 44.04
C LYS A 149 -64.58 41.18 42.71
N ALA A 150 -65.37 40.11 42.76
CA ALA A 150 -65.95 39.43 41.62
C ALA A 150 -66.92 40.33 40.84
N GLN A 151 -66.96 40.18 39.51
CA GLN A 151 -68.22 40.27 38.77
C GLN A 151 -68.18 39.51 37.43
N ASP A 152 -69.14 38.59 37.36
CA ASP A 152 -69.68 37.82 36.24
C ASP A 152 -70.13 38.71 35.07
N SER A 153 -69.89 38.28 33.81
CA SER A 153 -70.84 38.37 32.69
C SER A 153 -70.30 37.76 31.38
N LYS A 154 -71.22 37.07 30.71
CA LYS A 154 -71.15 36.23 29.51
C LYS A 154 -71.08 36.97 28.16
N ASP A 155 -70.78 36.14 27.15
CA ASP A 155 -71.03 36.27 25.70
C ASP A 155 -70.11 37.28 24.95
N GLN A 156 -69.54 37.02 23.76
CA GLN A 156 -70.07 36.30 22.60
C GLN A 156 -68.97 35.99 21.55
N ALA A 157 -68.97 34.76 21.03
CA ALA A 157 -68.64 34.28 19.67
C ALA A 157 -67.69 35.04 18.68
N LYS A 158 -66.68 34.28 18.23
CA LYS A 158 -66.35 33.90 16.82
C LYS A 158 -65.28 34.68 16.03
N SER A 159 -64.17 33.98 15.75
CA SER A 159 -63.48 33.76 14.46
C SER A 159 -61.98 33.58 14.76
N GLY A 160 -61.30 32.44 14.55
CA GLY A 160 -61.44 31.40 13.55
C GLY A 160 -60.18 31.44 12.67
N SER A 161 -59.18 30.59 12.95
CA SER A 161 -58.34 29.91 11.95
C SER A 161 -57.29 29.02 12.64
N ASP A 162 -57.27 27.78 12.18
CA ASP A 162 -56.57 26.61 12.69
C ASP A 162 -55.04 26.61 12.46
N ALA A 163 -54.32 25.95 13.37
CA ALA A 163 -53.26 24.95 13.12
C ALA A 163 -52.45 24.75 14.43
N VAL A 164 -52.61 23.61 15.14
CA VAL A 164 -51.73 22.42 15.04
C VAL A 164 -50.28 22.75 15.46
N THR A 165 -49.58 22.11 16.40
CA THR A 165 -49.81 21.01 17.34
C THR A 165 -48.61 21.02 18.31
N SER A 166 -48.87 20.56 19.53
CA SER A 166 -47.99 20.20 20.65
C SER A 166 -46.54 19.77 20.38
N SER A 167 -45.64 20.17 21.27
CA SER A 167 -44.74 19.31 22.11
C SER A 167 -43.68 20.23 22.73
N GLN A 168 -43.52 20.40 24.05
CA GLN A 168 -43.32 19.43 25.13
C GLN A 168 -42.14 18.48 24.85
N SER A 169 -40.93 18.90 25.24
CA SER A 169 -40.04 18.11 26.10
C SER A 169 -38.73 18.87 26.34
N GLY A 170 -38.40 19.07 27.61
CA GLY A 170 -37.03 19.28 28.01
C GLY A 170 -36.29 17.96 27.91
N GLN A 171 -35.09 17.99 27.32
CA GLN A 171 -34.10 16.94 27.50
C GLN A 171 -32.72 17.58 27.40
N THR A 172 -32.05 17.67 28.54
CA THR A 172 -30.65 18.07 28.68
C THR A 172 -29.76 17.07 27.95
N ASP A 173 -29.24 17.44 26.79
CA ASP A 173 -28.10 16.76 26.17
C ASP A 173 -26.80 17.38 26.67
N ARG A 174 -26.20 16.69 27.63
CA ARG A 174 -24.78 16.81 27.99
C ARG A 174 -23.96 16.42 26.75
N PRO A 175 -23.03 17.26 26.26
CA PRO A 175 -22.00 16.76 25.35
C PRO A 175 -21.10 15.77 26.11
N GLN A 176 -21.11 14.52 25.65
CA GLN A 176 -20.23 13.45 26.09
C GLN A 176 -18.76 13.87 25.89
N GLN A 177 -17.98 13.88 26.98
CA GLN A 177 -16.53 13.98 26.91
C GLN A 177 -15.96 12.71 26.27
N PRO A 178 -15.04 12.79 25.30
CA PRO A 178 -14.25 11.63 24.90
C PRO A 178 -13.36 11.20 26.08
N GLN A 179 -13.52 9.94 26.47
CA GLN A 179 -12.72 9.26 27.48
C GLN A 179 -11.27 9.13 26.98
N TYR A 180 -10.32 9.65 27.76
CA TYR A 180 -8.91 9.32 27.59
C TYR A 180 -8.68 7.91 28.14
N SER A 181 -8.28 6.97 27.29
CA SER A 181 -7.85 5.64 27.71
C SER A 181 -6.60 5.76 28.60
N ARG A 182 -6.74 5.39 29.88
CA ARG A 182 -5.63 5.28 30.83
C ARG A 182 -4.65 4.21 30.35
N VAL A 183 -3.36 4.59 30.32
CA VAL A 183 -2.22 3.70 30.12
C VAL A 183 -2.22 2.62 31.21
N ASN A 184 -2.31 1.35 30.80
CA ASN A 184 -1.96 0.20 31.65
C ASN A 184 -0.44 -0.01 31.55
N ARG A 185 0.28 0.30 32.64
CA ARG A 185 1.67 -0.09 32.85
C ARG A 185 1.65 -1.41 33.62
N ASN A 186 2.16 -2.49 33.03
CA ASN A 186 3.09 -3.44 33.66
C ASN A 186 3.47 -4.60 32.70
N ALA A 187 4.79 -4.70 32.45
CA ALA A 187 5.63 -5.88 32.13
C ALA A 187 5.34 -6.66 30.80
N GLU A 188 6.29 -7.02 29.92
CA GLU A 188 7.75 -7.23 30.00
C GLU A 188 8.45 -6.90 28.66
N GLU A 189 9.63 -6.30 28.80
CA GLU A 189 10.88 -6.42 28.02
C GLU A 189 10.86 -6.87 26.53
N LYS A 190 11.30 -5.97 25.64
CA LYS A 190 12.36 -6.25 24.65
C LYS A 190 13.10 -4.97 24.26
N LYS A 191 14.26 -4.83 24.89
CA LYS A 191 15.39 -3.92 24.65
C LYS A 191 15.61 -3.59 23.17
N ASN A 192 15.60 -2.30 22.83
CA ASN A 192 16.55 -1.65 21.91
C ASN A 192 16.51 -0.11 22.13
N LEU A 193 17.67 0.44 22.49
CA LEU A 193 17.89 1.85 22.84
C LEU A 193 17.73 2.78 21.62
N PRO A 194 17.48 4.10 21.83
CA PRO A 194 17.46 5.07 20.74
C PRO A 194 18.87 5.26 20.16
N ASN A 195 18.97 5.32 18.83
CA ASN A 195 20.20 5.76 18.17
C ASN A 195 20.12 7.27 17.94
N THR A 196 20.73 8.04 18.84
CA THR A 196 21.01 9.47 18.67
C THR A 196 22.18 9.64 17.70
N GLY A 197 22.04 10.57 16.75
CA GLY A 197 23.15 10.93 15.86
C GLY A 197 22.96 12.32 15.25
N GLU A 198 23.15 13.36 16.05
CA GLU A 198 23.79 14.57 15.53
C GLU A 198 25.23 14.19 15.14
N HIS A 199 25.65 14.49 13.90
CA HIS A 199 27.06 14.76 13.64
C HIS A 199 27.20 15.76 12.51
N ALA A 200 27.64 16.96 12.91
CA ALA A 200 28.33 17.88 12.05
C ALA A 200 29.70 17.29 11.61
N ASN A 201 30.18 17.82 10.48
CA ASN A 201 31.58 18.06 10.12
C ASN A 201 32.35 17.00 9.28
N SER A 202 32.81 17.51 8.13
CA SER A 202 34.20 17.49 7.63
C SER A 202 35.09 16.25 7.79
N LEU A 203 35.72 15.89 6.65
CA LEU A 203 37.08 15.35 6.48
C LEU A 203 37.51 14.06 7.22
N ALA A 204 37.80 13.05 6.38
CA ALA A 204 38.82 12.00 6.50
C ALA A 204 38.53 10.73 7.33
N ALA A 205 38.46 9.58 6.64
CA ALA A 205 39.40 8.47 6.83
C ALA A 205 39.27 7.43 5.68
N LEU A 206 40.43 7.07 5.11
CA LEU A 206 40.66 6.14 4.00
C LEU A 206 40.71 4.69 4.49
N LEU A 207 40.28 3.72 3.65
CA LEU A 207 41.04 2.52 3.25
C LEU A 207 40.16 1.62 2.35
N GLY A 208 40.72 1.18 1.21
CA GLY A 208 40.01 0.41 0.18
C GLY A 208 40.50 -1.03 0.00
N LEU A 209 39.96 -1.72 -1.02
CA LEU A 209 40.65 -2.59 -2.00
C LEU A 209 39.65 -3.34 -2.91
N VAL A 210 39.82 -3.14 -4.24
CA VAL A 210 39.75 -4.11 -5.37
C VAL A 210 38.36 -4.70 -5.69
N ILE A 211 37.86 -4.71 -6.94
CA ILE A 211 38.18 -5.73 -7.97
C ILE A 211 37.83 -5.24 -9.40
N ALA A 212 38.81 -5.44 -10.27
CA ALA A 212 38.85 -5.74 -11.72
C ALA A 212 37.68 -5.43 -12.67
N SER A 213 38.02 -4.86 -13.83
CA SER A 213 37.51 -5.35 -15.12
C SER A 213 38.46 -5.08 -16.29
N VAL A 214 38.80 -6.18 -16.96
CA VAL A 214 39.47 -6.38 -18.25
C VAL A 214 38.85 -5.53 -19.37
N THR A 215 39.60 -5.13 -20.42
CA THR A 215 39.33 -5.45 -21.86
C THR A 215 40.31 -4.78 -22.87
N ALA A 216 40.85 -5.65 -23.74
CA ALA A 216 41.25 -5.53 -25.17
C ALA A 216 42.43 -4.68 -25.70
N PHE A 217 43.47 -5.42 -26.15
CA PHE A 217 43.91 -5.56 -27.55
C PHE A 217 43.98 -4.31 -28.45
N PHE A 218 45.20 -3.84 -28.77
CA PHE A 218 45.48 -3.36 -30.14
C PHE A 218 46.90 -3.69 -30.57
N ASN A 219 46.94 -4.40 -31.71
CA ASN A 219 48.09 -4.92 -32.42
C ASN A 219 48.64 -3.80 -33.31
N PHE A 220 49.93 -3.44 -33.22
CA PHE A 220 50.64 -2.92 -34.40
C PHE A 220 52.13 -3.22 -34.34
N ARG A 221 52.48 -4.29 -35.04
CA ARG A 221 53.83 -4.64 -35.45
C ARG A 221 54.13 -3.87 -36.74
N ARG A 222 55.19 -3.07 -36.78
CA ARG A 222 56.01 -2.94 -37.99
C ARG A 222 57.45 -2.60 -37.64
N LYS A 223 58.28 -3.65 -37.80
CA LYS A 223 59.71 -3.59 -38.07
C LYS A 223 59.99 -2.58 -39.18
N LYS A 224 61.01 -1.77 -38.99
CA LYS A 224 61.70 -1.01 -40.03
C LYS A 224 62.91 -1.81 -40.53
N HIS A 225 63.27 -1.52 -41.78
CA HIS A 225 64.48 -1.84 -42.54
C HIS A 225 64.60 -3.27 -43.08
#